data_AF-I8V1D6-F1
#
_entry.id   AF-I8V1D6-F1
#
_cell.length_a   1.000
_cell.length_b   1.000
_cell.length_c   1.000
_cell.angle_alpha   90.00
_cell.angle_beta   90.00
_cell.angle_gamma   90.00
#
_symmetry.space_group_name_H-M   'P 1'
#
loop_
_entity.id
_entity.type
_entity.pdbx_description
1 polymer ?
#
loop_
_entity_poly.entity_id
_entity_poly.type
_entity_poly.pdbx_seq_one_letter_code
_entity_poly.pdbx_strand_id
1 'polypeptide(L)'
;MYPKHLNQTNRTMNVTIEHVFCRYSDEAEEIYFRIMNTILLSVDETELRASMERLKNETPLDEYFIFGYGAHHIWIYHKKNKIKSDIELININD
;
A
#
# COMPACT_ATOMS: atom_id res chain seq x y z
N MET A 1 9.18 -35.18 15.49
CA MET A 1 10.20 -34.49 14.67
C MET A 1 9.53 -33.27 14.08
N TYR A 2 9.59 -32.12 14.77
CA TYR A 2 8.97 -30.90 14.28
C TYR A 2 9.84 -30.31 13.16
N PRO A 3 9.25 -29.83 12.05
CA PRO A 3 10.02 -29.27 10.96
C PRO A 3 10.82 -28.07 11.45
N LYS A 4 12.09 -28.05 11.04
CA LYS A 4 13.06 -27.00 11.35
C LYS A 4 12.43 -25.67 10.97
N HIS A 5 12.29 -24.77 11.95
CA HIS A 5 11.99 -23.38 11.68
C HIS A 5 12.99 -22.89 10.64
N LEU A 6 12.48 -22.59 9.45
CA LEU A 6 13.22 -21.82 8.46
C LEU A 6 13.70 -20.58 9.21
N ASN A 7 15.01 -20.32 9.18
CA ASN A 7 15.54 -19.03 9.62
C ASN A 7 15.02 -17.99 8.63
N GLN A 8 13.77 -17.58 8.81
CA GLN A 8 13.21 -16.43 8.15
C GLN A 8 13.86 -15.26 8.87
N THR A 9 14.94 -14.75 8.27
CA THR A 9 15.43 -13.41 8.59
C THR A 9 14.21 -12.50 8.53
N ASN A 10 13.71 -12.06 9.68
CA ASN A 10 12.65 -11.07 9.79
C ASN A 10 13.17 -9.79 9.14
N ARG A 11 13.05 -9.68 7.82
CA ARG A 11 13.11 -8.40 7.13
C ARG A 11 11.80 -7.71 7.45
N THR A 12 11.77 -7.03 8.58
CA THR A 12 10.62 -6.22 8.97
C THR A 12 10.47 -5.11 7.94
N MET A 13 9.36 -5.10 7.19
CA MET A 13 9.01 -3.95 6.36
C MET A 13 8.79 -2.75 7.29
N ASN A 14 9.59 -1.71 7.12
CA ASN A 14 9.35 -0.44 7.78
C ASN A 14 8.51 0.42 6.84
N VAL A 15 7.39 0.93 7.33
CA VAL A 15 6.47 1.76 6.55
C VAL A 15 6.50 3.17 7.12
N THR A 16 6.82 4.15 6.28
CA THR A 16 6.57 5.56 6.57
C THR A 16 5.59 6.11 5.55
N ILE A 17 4.60 6.86 6.01
CA ILE A 17 3.50 7.36 5.19
C ILE A 17 3.59 8.88 5.12
N GLU A 18 4.02 9.40 3.98
CA GLU A 18 4.26 10.83 3.76
C GLU A 18 3.15 11.48 2.94
N HIS A 19 1.90 11.38 3.40
CA HIS A 19 0.76 11.90 2.65
C HIS A 19 -0.30 12.59 3.52
N VAL A 20 -0.90 13.64 2.96
CA VAL A 20 -2.08 14.31 3.50
C VAL A 20 -3.28 13.93 2.64
N PHE A 21 -4.18 13.11 3.17
CA PHE A 21 -5.43 12.79 2.49
C PHE A 21 -6.42 13.94 2.58
N CYS A 22 -6.82 14.47 1.43
CA CYS A 22 -7.91 15.43 1.32
C CYS A 22 -9.19 14.69 0.93
N ARG A 23 -10.12 14.55 1.88
CA ARG A 23 -11.44 13.95 1.65
C ARG A 23 -12.21 14.79 0.63
N TYR A 24 -12.72 14.13 -0.40
CA TYR A 24 -13.57 14.76 -1.41
C TYR A 24 -14.83 13.95 -1.76
N SER A 25 -14.92 12.70 -1.32
CA SER A 25 -16.15 11.90 -1.27
C SER A 25 -16.02 10.85 -0.17
N ASP A 26 -17.15 10.32 0.28
CA ASP A 26 -17.20 9.31 1.34
C ASP A 26 -16.62 7.97 0.85
N GLU A 27 -16.86 7.64 -0.41
CA GLU A 27 -16.32 6.45 -1.06
C GLU A 27 -14.80 6.52 -1.20
N ALA A 28 -14.26 7.68 -1.61
CA ALA A 28 -12.82 7.87 -1.72
C ALA A 28 -12.11 7.77 -0.36
N GLU A 29 -12.75 8.24 0.71
CA GLU A 29 -12.25 8.11 2.08
C GLU A 29 -12.25 6.64 2.54
N GLU A 30 -13.33 5.90 2.29
CA GLU A 30 -13.38 4.47 2.62
C GLU A 30 -12.27 3.69 1.92
N ILE A 31 -12.09 3.92 0.61
CA ILE A 31 -11.03 3.27 -0.17
C ILE A 31 -9.64 3.64 0.37
N TYR A 32 -9.42 4.91 0.72
CA TYR A 32 -8.16 5.34 1.31
C TYR A 32 -7.86 4.59 2.62
N PHE A 33 -8.82 4.46 3.53
CA PHE A 33 -8.64 3.69 4.76
C PHE A 33 -8.33 2.22 4.49
N ARG A 34 -8.95 1.62 3.47
CA ARG A 34 -8.67 0.24 3.08
C ARG A 34 -7.25 0.07 2.54
N ILE A 35 -6.76 1.02 1.72
CA ILE A 35 -5.37 1.05 1.26
C ILE A 35 -4.41 1.13 2.46
N MET A 36 -4.68 2.03 3.41
CA MET A 36 -3.85 2.19 4.61
C MET A 36 -3.80 0.91 5.44
N ASN A 37 -4.95 0.26 5.66
CA ASN A 37 -5.02 -1.01 6.37
C ASN A 37 -4.26 -2.11 5.62
N THR A 38 -4.40 -2.18 4.29
CA THR A 38 -3.63 -3.11 3.47
C THR A 38 -2.13 -2.91 3.63
N ILE A 39 -1.64 -1.66 3.61
CA ILE A 39 -0.22 -1.35 3.81
C ILE A 39 0.24 -1.78 5.20
N LEU A 40 -0.49 -1.39 6.25
CA LEU A 40 -0.10 -1.62 7.64
C LEU A 40 -0.19 -3.09 8.08
N LEU A 41 -1.04 -3.89 7.43
CA LEU A 41 -1.21 -5.31 7.74
C LEU A 41 -0.29 -6.24 6.94
N SER A 42 0.39 -5.73 5.91
CA SER A 42 1.29 -6.54 5.09
C SER A 42 2.62 -6.78 5.82
N VAL A 43 3.09 -8.02 5.83
CA VAL A 43 4.33 -8.40 6.54
C VAL A 43 5.57 -8.15 5.69
N ASP A 44 5.47 -8.33 4.37
CA ASP A 44 6.56 -8.11 3.41
C ASP A 44 6.07 -7.56 2.06
N GLU A 45 7.00 -7.19 1.17
CA GLU A 45 6.67 -6.56 -0.12
C GLU A 45 5.80 -7.46 -1.01
N THR A 46 6.03 -8.78 -0.95
CA THR A 46 5.30 -9.74 -1.76
C THR A 46 3.84 -9.78 -1.32
N GLU A 47 3.60 -9.83 -0.02
CA GLU A 47 2.26 -9.77 0.56
C GLU A 47 1.59 -8.42 0.30
N LEU A 48 2.33 -7.31 0.40
CA LEU A 48 1.82 -5.97 0.10
C LEU A 48 1.32 -5.88 -1.34
N ARG A 49 2.13 -6.32 -2.30
CA ARG A 49 1.78 -6.30 -3.72
C ARG A 49 0.57 -7.17 -4.00
N ALA A 50 0.53 -8.39 -3.45
CA ALA A 50 -0.61 -9.29 -3.62
C ALA A 50 -1.90 -8.72 -3.01
N SER A 51 -1.81 -8.12 -1.81
CA SER A 51 -2.95 -7.55 -1.11
C SER A 51 -3.48 -6.28 -1.79
N MET A 52 -2.61 -5.44 -2.36
CA MET A 52 -3.03 -4.27 -3.15
C MET A 52 -3.75 -4.66 -4.45
N GLU A 53 -3.27 -5.69 -5.16
CA GLU A 53 -3.97 -6.23 -6.33
C GLU A 53 -5.33 -6.83 -5.94
N ARG A 54 -5.39 -7.55 -4.80
CA ARG A 54 -6.67 -8.06 -4.29
C ARG A 54 -7.63 -6.93 -3.95
N LEU A 55 -7.16 -5.89 -3.26
CA LEU A 55 -7.95 -4.71 -2.92
C LEU A 55 -8.50 -4.03 -4.18
N LYS A 56 -7.69 -3.89 -5.22
CA LYS A 56 -8.12 -3.36 -6.53
C LYS A 56 -9.24 -4.19 -7.17
N ASN A 57 -9.22 -5.51 -7.02
CA ASN A 57 -10.26 -6.37 -7.58
C ASN A 57 -11.54 -6.40 -6.72
N GLU A 58 -11.42 -6.20 -5.41
CA GLU A 58 -12.53 -6.27 -4.45
C GLU A 58 -13.25 -4.93 -4.25
N THR A 59 -12.73 -3.84 -4.82
CA THR A 59 -13.21 -2.48 -4.58
C THR A 59 -13.10 -1.61 -5.83
N PRO A 60 -13.86 -0.50 -5.93
CA PRO A 60 -13.71 0.48 -7.01
C PRO A 60 -12.45 1.35 -6.84
N LEU A 61 -11.34 0.78 -6.33
CA LEU A 61 -10.11 1.53 -6.06
C LEU A 61 -9.63 2.27 -7.31
N ASP A 62 -9.72 1.63 -8.47
CA ASP A 62 -9.28 2.18 -9.74
C ASP A 62 -10.19 3.31 -10.26
N GLU A 63 -11.37 3.55 -9.70
CA GLU A 63 -12.17 4.74 -10.01
C GLU A 63 -11.59 6.00 -9.33
N TYR A 64 -11.06 5.85 -8.12
CA TYR A 64 -10.61 6.96 -7.27
C TYR A 64 -9.10 7.16 -7.26
N PHE A 65 -8.33 6.08 -7.38
CA PHE A 65 -6.89 6.07 -7.22
C PHE A 65 -6.18 5.29 -8.35
N ILE A 66 -4.94 5.68 -8.64
CA ILE A 66 -3.98 4.89 -9.42
C ILE A 66 -2.79 4.65 -8.51
N PHE A 67 -2.21 3.47 -8.54
CA PHE A 67 -0.99 3.17 -7.79
C PHE A 67 0.04 2.46 -8.64
N GLY A 68 1.27 2.43 -8.15
CA GLY A 68 2.35 1.65 -8.71
C GLY A 68 3.52 1.58 -7.74
N TYR A 69 4.61 0.97 -8.19
CA TYR A 69 5.73 0.65 -7.32
C TYR A 69 7.03 1.18 -7.91
N GLY A 70 7.79 1.92 -7.11
CA GLY A 70 9.18 2.26 -7.35
C GLY A 70 10.12 1.19 -6.79
N ALA A 71 11.42 1.49 -6.75
CA ALA A 71 12.45 0.57 -6.25
C ALA A 71 12.24 0.19 -4.77
N HIS A 72 11.75 1.12 -3.96
CA HIS A 72 11.56 0.90 -2.52
C HIS A 72 10.26 1.48 -1.94
N HIS A 73 9.33 1.93 -2.80
CA HIS A 73 8.10 2.62 -2.38
C HIS A 73 6.89 2.21 -3.23
N ILE A 74 5.68 2.21 -2.66
CA ILE A 74 4.44 2.35 -3.44
C ILE A 74 4.14 3.83 -3.58
N TRP A 75 3.64 4.26 -4.73
CA TRP A 75 3.03 5.57 -4.91
C TRP A 75 1.55 5.39 -5.22
N ILE A 76 0.69 6.28 -4.74
CA ILE A 76 -0.75 6.26 -4.98
C ILE A 76 -1.20 7.69 -5.30
N TYR A 77 -1.92 7.86 -6.41
CA TYR A 77 -2.41 9.14 -6.92
C TYR A 77 -3.93 9.17 -6.96
N HIS A 78 -4.52 10.30 -6.55
CA HIS A 78 -5.95 10.56 -6.76
C HIS A 78 -6.21 10.76 -8.27
N LYS A 79 -7.20 10.08 -8.85
CA LYS A 79 -7.56 10.26 -10.27
C LYS A 79 -8.23 11.61 -10.56
N LYS A 80 -9.10 12.05 -9.65
CA LYS A 80 -10.00 13.19 -9.87
C LYS A 80 -9.27 14.54 -9.76
N ASN A 81 -8.25 14.59 -8.91
CA ASN A 81 -7.36 15.73 -8.80
C ASN A 81 -6.01 15.29 -9.36
N LYS A 82 -5.55 15.83 -10.50
CA LYS A 82 -4.18 15.63 -11.02
C LYS A 82 -3.08 16.18 -10.07
N ILE A 83 -3.40 16.37 -8.80
CA ILE A 83 -2.47 16.64 -7.74
C ILE A 83 -1.73 15.33 -7.53
N LYS A 84 -0.45 15.34 -7.87
CA LYS A 84 0.46 14.28 -7.47
C LYS A 84 0.51 14.26 -5.95
N SER A 85 -0.26 13.38 -5.33
CA SER A 85 0.08 12.85 -4.03
C SER A 85 1.28 11.94 -4.24
N ASP A 86 2.49 12.51 -4.23
CA ASP A 86 3.70 11.70 -4.17
C ASP A 86 3.66 10.98 -2.83
N ILE A 87 3.06 9.78 -2.81
CA ILE A 87 3.22 8.86 -1.69
C ILE A 87 4.62 8.31 -1.87
N GLU A 88 5.57 8.88 -1.14
CA GLU A 88 6.84 8.24 -0.85
C GLU A 88 6.58 7.28 0.31
N LEU A 89 6.29 6.01 0.01
CA LEU A 89 6.50 4.98 1.03
C LEU A 89 8.00 4.84 1.25
N ILE A 90 8.48 5.27 2.41
CA ILE A 90 9.90 5.13 2.72
C ILE A 90 10.21 3.65 2.90
N ASN A 91 10.94 3.14 1.91
CA ASN A 91 11.99 2.16 1.99
C ASN A 91 11.65 0.79 2.59
N ILE A 92 11.16 -0.09 1.71
CA ILE A 92 11.40 -1.53 1.82
C ILE A 92 12.90 -1.75 1.51
N ASN A 93 13.78 -1.61 2.51
CA ASN A 93 15.23 -1.57 2.32
C ASN A 93 15.82 -2.90 1.79
N ASP A 94 16.74 -2.74 0.84
CA ASP A 94 18.03 -3.46 0.62
C ASP A 94 18.16 -4.93 1.10
#